data_AF-A0A976PH50-F1
#
_entry.id   AF-A0A976PH50-F1
#
_cell.length_a   1.000
_cell.length_b   1.000
_cell.length_c   1.000
_cell.angle_alpha   90.00
_cell.angle_beta   90.00
_cell.angle_gamma   90.00
#
_symmetry.space_group_name_H-M   'P 1'
#
loop_
_entity.id
_entity.type
_entity.pdbx_description
1 polymer ?
#
loop_
_entity_poly.entity_id
_entity_poly.type
_entity_poly.pdbx_seq_one_letter_code
_entity_poly.pdbx_strand_id
1 'polypeptide(L)'
;MKFILLLIFTVLSTHLHAQESDFNPRLISGLKYANTDTQYEDRFPLETKALLPDQNSFNGGYNHLLKHVLPSIFQANAGSCLFMSHTSALEVLYSYSFGKQIDFSERYLMNLSTAGIGDNRMSNWRTDTVYRVNETGQMLQHHQYPFTMGWYKLVNGSKVAATEGEPGAWYSVKFNWVLDNNRINQPGIRMPRLEREILFEDQEQNQWNVGQAPEDIVKRLKDAFQKRKAPIVVIYNHTGFWHAVNVVGYNDNADSAGCPFVSTYKEKMDNRAEQIREEARAATDPKERRRLERKADGFNSRGKEVHDNFMRDGGCRGKGVFYVRDSIYPVESQPLYDYDPTRQGEEVHLNAPIILREYEWLEQVANHAYQIYFE
;
A
#
# COMPACT_ATOMS: atom_id res chain seq x y z
N MET A 1 44.64 42.58 37.58
CA MET A 1 44.85 41.70 36.40
C MET A 1 45.03 40.29 36.93
N LYS A 2 44.19 39.28 36.73
CA LYS A 2 43.16 38.95 35.73
C LYS A 2 42.12 38.13 36.51
N PHE A 3 40.85 38.53 36.67
CA PHE A 3 39.73 38.33 35.75
C PHE A 3 39.72 36.97 35.01
N ILE A 4 38.55 36.32 35.10
CA ILE A 4 38.10 35.12 34.38
C ILE A 4 38.38 33.79 35.12
N LEU A 5 37.53 33.48 36.10
CA LEU A 5 37.31 32.10 36.56
C LEU A 5 35.87 31.95 37.06
N LEU A 6 34.88 32.26 36.21
CA LEU A 6 33.47 32.06 36.55
C LEU A 6 32.59 32.06 35.29
N LEU A 7 32.71 31.05 34.41
CA LEU A 7 31.73 30.80 33.33
C LEU A 7 32.01 29.52 32.51
N ILE A 8 32.17 28.36 33.16
CA ILE A 8 32.08 27.06 32.45
C ILE A 8 31.41 26.01 33.34
N PHE A 9 30.20 26.30 33.84
CA PHE A 9 29.39 25.27 34.51
C PHE A 9 27.87 25.42 34.26
N THR A 10 27.47 26.07 33.16
CA THR A 10 26.06 26.24 32.77
C THR A 10 25.84 26.20 31.25
N VAL A 11 26.58 25.36 30.52
CA VAL A 11 26.27 25.05 29.10
C VAL A 11 26.51 23.57 28.77
N LEU A 12 26.26 22.66 29.72
CA LEU A 12 26.39 21.22 29.50
C LEU A 12 25.25 20.41 30.13
N SER A 13 24.06 21.02 30.20
CA SER A 13 22.83 20.34 30.63
C SER A 13 21.65 20.56 29.66
N THR A 14 21.90 21.03 28.44
CA THR A 14 20.85 21.28 27.42
C THR A 14 21.04 20.51 26.11
N HIS A 15 21.91 19.51 26.07
CA HIS A 15 22.09 18.64 24.88
C HIS A 15 21.83 17.15 25.12
N LEU A 16 21.13 16.81 26.21
CA LEU A 16 20.67 15.45 26.50
C LEU A 16 19.14 15.37 26.63
N HIS A 17 18.42 16.25 25.94
CA HIS A 17 16.96 16.25 25.82
C HIS A 17 16.53 16.38 24.35
N ALA A 18 17.04 15.48 23.50
CA ALA A 18 16.56 15.31 22.13
C ALA A 18 16.88 13.91 21.59
N GLN A 19 16.56 12.85 22.34
CA GLN A 19 16.52 11.50 21.77
C GLN A 19 15.68 10.51 22.60
N GLU A 20 14.60 10.98 23.23
CA GLU A 20 13.71 10.13 24.05
C GLU A 20 12.22 10.35 23.72
N SER A 21 11.89 10.87 22.54
CA SER A 21 10.51 11.04 22.07
C SER A 21 10.35 10.41 20.69
N ASP A 22 10.08 9.09 20.63
CA ASP A 22 9.37 8.49 19.48
C ASP A 22 9.01 7.00 19.63
N PHE A 23 9.15 6.40 20.83
CA PHE A 23 8.64 5.05 21.04
C PHE A 23 7.12 5.08 21.23
N ASN A 24 6.38 5.06 20.12
CA ASN A 24 4.97 4.70 20.14
C ASN A 24 4.86 3.17 19.97
N PRO A 25 4.46 2.40 21.00
CA PRO A 25 4.40 0.93 20.95
C PRO A 25 3.36 0.42 19.95
N ARG A 26 2.48 1.29 19.44
CA ARG A 26 1.49 0.95 18.43
C ARG A 26 2.06 1.09 17.01
N LEU A 27 3.27 1.61 16.82
CA LEU A 27 3.87 1.70 15.48
C LEU A 27 4.45 0.36 15.04
N ILE A 28 4.02 -0.11 13.87
CA ILE A 28 4.60 -1.26 13.18
C ILE A 28 5.32 -0.83 11.91
N SER A 29 6.36 -1.57 11.56
CA SER A 29 7.10 -1.39 10.33
C SER A 29 6.48 -2.16 9.18
N GLY A 30 6.54 -1.55 8.00
CA GLY A 30 6.27 -2.19 6.73
C GLY A 30 7.34 -1.82 5.71
N LEU A 31 7.39 -2.57 4.61
CA LEU A 31 8.38 -2.39 3.56
C LEU A 31 7.72 -2.04 2.23
N LYS A 32 8.23 -1.00 1.58
CA LYS A 32 7.80 -0.53 0.26
C LYS A 32 8.91 -0.80 -0.75
N TYR A 33 8.59 -1.51 -1.82
CA TYR A 33 9.50 -1.76 -2.93
C TYR A 33 9.06 -0.91 -4.10
N ALA A 34 9.82 0.13 -4.45
CA ALA A 34 9.43 1.00 -5.55
C ALA A 34 9.37 0.19 -6.86
N ASN A 35 8.29 0.36 -7.61
CA ASN A 35 8.10 -0.31 -8.89
C ASN A 35 8.91 0.42 -9.96
N THR A 36 10.24 0.25 -9.96
CA THR A 36 11.12 0.84 -10.97
C THR A 36 12.01 -0.19 -11.63
N ASP A 37 12.35 0.05 -12.90
CA ASP A 37 13.27 -0.78 -13.68
C ASP A 37 14.72 -0.72 -13.17
N THR A 38 15.00 0.16 -12.19
CA THR A 38 16.31 0.24 -11.57
C THR A 38 16.43 -0.87 -10.54
N GLN A 39 17.32 -1.84 -10.81
CA GLN A 39 17.68 -2.91 -9.88
C GLN A 39 18.09 -2.41 -8.48
N TYR A 40 18.38 -1.12 -8.33
CA TYR A 40 18.72 -0.49 -7.06
C TYR A 40 17.51 -0.39 -6.10
N GLU A 41 16.35 0.07 -6.56
CA GLU A 41 15.19 0.26 -5.67
C GLU A 41 14.47 -1.06 -5.34
N ASP A 42 14.65 -2.08 -6.18
CA ASP A 42 14.28 -3.47 -5.86
C ASP A 42 15.15 -4.06 -4.71
N ARG A 43 16.39 -3.55 -4.52
CA ARG A 43 17.35 -4.05 -3.51
C ARG A 43 17.27 -3.33 -2.16
N PHE A 44 16.74 -2.11 -2.13
CA PHE A 44 16.67 -1.28 -0.93
C PHE A 44 15.22 -0.86 -0.65
N PRO A 45 14.43 -1.68 0.06
CA PRO A 45 13.07 -1.31 0.42
C PRO A 45 13.05 -0.05 1.29
N LEU A 46 12.04 0.79 1.10
CA LEU A 46 11.77 1.92 1.96
C LEU A 46 10.92 1.47 3.14
N GLU A 47 11.41 1.75 4.35
CA GLU A 47 10.64 1.51 5.57
C GLU A 47 9.49 2.53 5.68
N THR A 48 8.32 2.03 6.08
CA THR A 48 7.14 2.82 6.37
C THR A 48 6.55 2.38 7.70
N LYS A 49 5.81 3.27 8.37
CA LYS A 49 5.17 2.97 9.64
C LYS A 49 3.65 3.02 9.52
N ALA A 50 2.98 2.24 10.34
CA ALA A 50 1.53 2.30 10.53
C ALA A 50 1.18 2.14 12.00
N LEU A 51 0.02 2.67 12.38
CA LEU A 51 -0.51 2.52 13.73
C LEU A 51 -1.33 1.24 13.81
N LEU A 52 -1.04 0.39 14.79
CA LEU A 52 -1.92 -0.67 15.20
C LEU A 52 -3.09 -0.11 16.01
N PRO A 53 -4.30 -0.68 15.85
CA PRO A 53 -5.41 -0.37 16.73
C PRO A 53 -5.16 -0.89 18.14
N ASP A 54 -5.61 -0.11 19.12
CA ASP A 54 -5.79 -0.55 20.51
C ASP A 54 -7.30 -0.72 20.83
N GLN A 55 -7.64 -1.05 22.07
CA GLN A 55 -9.04 -1.21 22.49
C GLN A 55 -9.88 0.05 22.27
N ASN A 56 -9.29 1.23 22.43
CA ASN A 56 -10.00 2.50 22.31
C ASN A 56 -10.22 2.92 20.86
N SER A 57 -9.37 2.42 19.95
CA SER A 57 -9.40 2.73 18.52
C SER A 57 -10.74 2.36 17.86
N PHE A 58 -11.49 1.41 18.44
CA PHE A 58 -12.77 0.96 17.92
C PHE A 58 -13.99 1.65 18.54
N ASN A 59 -13.83 2.37 19.63
CA ASN A 59 -14.96 2.93 20.39
C ASN A 59 -15.66 4.04 19.60
N GLY A 60 -16.95 3.85 19.29
CA GLY A 60 -17.76 4.82 18.55
C GLY A 60 -17.48 4.91 17.05
N GLY A 61 -16.68 4.00 16.48
CA GLY A 61 -16.37 3.96 15.05
C GLY A 61 -17.39 3.19 14.20
N TYR A 62 -17.31 3.36 12.89
CA TYR A 62 -17.97 2.52 11.91
C TYR A 62 -17.24 1.17 11.79
N ASN A 63 -17.68 0.19 12.58
CA ASN A 63 -16.98 -1.09 12.74
C ASN A 63 -17.63 -2.25 11.96
N HIS A 64 -18.68 -1.98 11.17
CA HIS A 64 -19.58 -3.00 10.63
C HIS A 64 -18.88 -4.06 9.75
N LEU A 65 -17.84 -3.65 9.01
CA LEU A 65 -17.11 -4.54 8.10
C LEU A 65 -15.91 -5.23 8.76
N LEU A 66 -15.48 -4.80 9.97
CA LEU A 66 -14.24 -5.29 10.58
C LEU A 66 -14.22 -6.80 10.81
N LYS A 67 -15.35 -7.39 11.21
CA LYS A 67 -15.48 -8.85 11.44
C LYS A 67 -15.36 -9.68 10.16
N HIS A 68 -15.41 -9.05 9.00
CA HIS A 68 -15.36 -9.70 7.69
C HIS A 68 -13.97 -9.62 7.06
N VAL A 69 -13.01 -8.96 7.70
CA VAL A 69 -11.66 -8.77 7.18
C VAL A 69 -10.79 -9.97 7.50
N LEU A 70 -10.13 -10.50 6.47
CA LEU A 70 -9.09 -11.51 6.59
C LEU A 70 -7.70 -10.85 6.58
N PRO A 71 -6.72 -11.40 7.33
CA PRO A 71 -5.33 -10.95 7.22
C PRO A 71 -4.82 -11.09 5.78
N SER A 72 -3.94 -10.18 5.36
CA SER A 72 -3.35 -10.20 4.02
C SER A 72 -2.02 -10.93 4.01
N ILE A 73 -1.68 -11.60 2.92
CA ILE A 73 -0.32 -12.09 2.66
C ILE A 73 0.62 -10.90 2.43
N PHE A 74 1.85 -10.98 2.93
CA PHE A 74 2.85 -9.94 2.66
C PHE A 74 3.23 -9.96 1.18
N GLN A 75 2.94 -8.88 0.46
CA GLN A 75 3.14 -8.84 -1.00
C GLN A 75 4.62 -8.78 -1.43
N ALA A 76 5.51 -8.41 -0.51
CA ALA A 76 6.91 -8.10 -0.77
C ALA A 76 7.08 -7.20 -2.03
N ASN A 77 7.96 -7.57 -2.95
CA ASN A 77 8.24 -6.81 -4.18
C ASN A 77 7.44 -7.30 -5.40
N ALA A 78 6.31 -8.00 -5.20
CA ALA A 78 5.51 -8.50 -6.32
C ALA A 78 4.83 -7.38 -7.12
N GLY A 79 4.61 -6.20 -6.53
CA GLY A 79 3.81 -5.14 -7.16
C GLY A 79 2.34 -5.52 -7.29
N SER A 80 1.79 -6.21 -6.27
CA SER A 80 0.44 -6.80 -6.30
C SER A 80 -0.58 -6.07 -5.41
N CYS A 81 -0.25 -4.91 -4.83
CA CYS A 81 -1.10 -4.17 -3.88
C CYS A 81 -2.51 -3.91 -4.39
N LEU A 82 -2.66 -3.62 -5.69
CA LEU A 82 -3.97 -3.44 -6.30
C LEU A 82 -4.82 -4.69 -6.20
N PHE A 83 -4.25 -5.84 -6.56
CA PHE A 83 -4.91 -7.13 -6.55
C PHE A 83 -5.22 -7.58 -5.13
N MET A 84 -4.28 -7.38 -4.20
CA MET A 84 -4.47 -7.61 -2.76
C MET A 84 -5.62 -6.78 -2.17
N SER A 85 -5.78 -5.53 -2.63
CA SER A 85 -6.86 -4.65 -2.17
C SER A 85 -8.20 -5.04 -2.77
N HIS A 86 -8.21 -5.47 -4.03
CA HIS A 86 -9.42 -5.95 -4.70
C HIS A 86 -9.90 -7.26 -4.11
N THR A 87 -9.03 -8.26 -3.91
CA THR A 87 -9.42 -9.52 -3.25
C THR A 87 -10.01 -9.22 -1.90
N SER A 88 -9.35 -8.38 -1.08
CA SER A 88 -9.91 -7.97 0.20
C SER A 88 -11.30 -7.36 0.12
N ALA A 89 -11.55 -6.47 -0.85
CA ALA A 89 -12.86 -5.88 -1.04
C ALA A 89 -13.91 -6.98 -1.35
N LEU A 90 -13.56 -7.94 -2.20
CA LEU A 90 -14.42 -9.07 -2.53
C LEU A 90 -14.66 -10.01 -1.33
N GLU A 91 -13.63 -10.30 -0.53
CA GLU A 91 -13.74 -11.13 0.68
C GLU A 91 -14.69 -10.51 1.70
N VAL A 92 -14.51 -9.21 1.96
CA VAL A 92 -15.34 -8.43 2.88
C VAL A 92 -16.80 -8.39 2.38
N LEU A 93 -17.01 -8.07 1.09
CA LEU A 93 -18.35 -8.05 0.49
C LEU A 93 -19.01 -9.41 0.55
N TYR A 94 -18.30 -10.47 0.16
CA TYR A 94 -18.84 -11.82 0.12
C TYR A 94 -19.21 -12.30 1.53
N SER A 95 -18.33 -12.05 2.50
CA SER A 95 -18.60 -12.39 3.89
C SER A 95 -19.75 -11.58 4.49
N TYR A 96 -19.85 -10.29 4.15
CA TYR A 96 -20.95 -9.43 4.60
C TYR A 96 -22.30 -9.83 4.00
N SER A 97 -22.35 -10.11 2.69
CA SER A 97 -23.59 -10.44 1.97
C SER A 97 -24.05 -11.87 2.18
N PHE A 98 -23.14 -12.82 2.32
CA PHE A 98 -23.46 -14.26 2.35
C PHE A 98 -23.10 -14.95 3.67
N GLY A 99 -22.53 -14.23 4.64
CA GLY A 99 -22.17 -14.79 5.94
C GLY A 99 -21.02 -15.80 5.89
N LYS A 100 -20.27 -15.87 4.77
CA LYS A 100 -19.19 -16.84 4.56
C LYS A 100 -17.88 -16.12 4.30
N GLN A 101 -16.89 -16.32 5.18
CA GLN A 101 -15.53 -15.90 4.91
C GLN A 101 -14.89 -16.85 3.89
N ILE A 102 -14.36 -16.28 2.82
CA ILE A 102 -13.62 -16.98 1.78
C ILE A 102 -12.36 -16.18 1.55
N ASP A 103 -11.22 -16.85 1.47
CA ASP A 103 -9.92 -16.27 1.10
C ASP A 103 -9.74 -16.40 -0.41
N PHE A 104 -9.70 -15.29 -1.13
CA PHE A 104 -9.69 -15.26 -2.60
C PHE A 104 -8.27 -15.10 -3.15
N SER A 105 -7.98 -15.79 -4.25
CA SER A 105 -6.65 -15.77 -4.86
C SER A 105 -6.34 -14.43 -5.54
N GLU A 106 -5.34 -13.70 -5.02
CA GLU A 106 -4.77 -12.54 -5.71
C GLU A 106 -4.10 -12.94 -7.02
N ARG A 107 -3.40 -14.08 -7.01
CA ARG A 107 -2.68 -14.60 -8.18
C ARG A 107 -3.62 -14.86 -9.35
N TYR A 108 -4.84 -15.34 -9.07
CA TYR A 108 -5.89 -15.48 -10.08
C TYR A 108 -6.21 -14.14 -10.74
N LEU A 109 -6.49 -13.09 -9.96
CA LEU A 109 -6.82 -11.77 -10.51
C LEU A 109 -5.63 -11.13 -11.27
N MET A 110 -4.40 -11.35 -10.78
CA MET A 110 -3.16 -10.96 -11.50
C MET A 110 -3.02 -11.66 -12.85
N ASN A 111 -3.34 -12.96 -12.90
CA ASN A 111 -3.27 -13.75 -14.13
C ASN A 111 -4.39 -13.39 -15.11
N LEU A 112 -5.60 -13.10 -14.64
CA LEU A 112 -6.65 -12.52 -15.50
C LEU A 112 -6.17 -11.23 -16.14
N SER A 113 -5.44 -10.39 -15.39
CA SER A 113 -4.83 -9.18 -15.94
C SER A 113 -3.73 -9.45 -16.95
N THR A 114 -2.91 -10.46 -16.72
CA THR A 114 -1.82 -10.83 -17.64
C THR A 114 -2.35 -11.46 -18.93
N ALA A 115 -3.48 -12.17 -18.85
CA ALA A 115 -4.18 -12.78 -19.98
C ALA A 115 -5.06 -11.80 -20.78
N GLY A 116 -5.20 -10.54 -20.33
CA GLY A 116 -6.03 -9.54 -20.99
C GLY A 116 -7.54 -9.78 -20.86
N ILE A 117 -7.99 -10.57 -19.87
CA ILE A 117 -9.40 -10.93 -19.70
C ILE A 117 -10.21 -9.70 -19.26
N GLY A 118 -11.08 -9.20 -20.14
CA GLY A 118 -11.93 -8.04 -19.88
C GLY A 118 -11.31 -6.70 -20.20
N ASP A 119 -10.15 -6.66 -20.88
CA ASP A 119 -9.48 -5.41 -21.27
C ASP A 119 -10.40 -4.50 -22.10
N ASN A 120 -11.33 -5.07 -22.88
CA ASN A 120 -12.33 -4.33 -23.65
C ASN A 120 -13.33 -3.52 -22.78
N ARG A 121 -13.35 -3.74 -21.47
CA ARG A 121 -14.19 -3.00 -20.50
C ARG A 121 -13.41 -2.05 -19.60
N MET A 122 -12.10 -1.93 -19.79
CA MET A 122 -11.23 -1.12 -18.94
C MET A 122 -10.90 0.20 -19.62
N SER A 123 -11.46 1.30 -19.13
CA SER A 123 -11.02 2.65 -19.51
C SER A 123 -9.93 3.15 -18.56
N ASN A 124 -9.98 2.76 -17.29
CA ASN A 124 -8.97 3.06 -16.27
C ASN A 124 -8.63 1.80 -15.47
N TRP A 125 -7.53 1.13 -15.84
CA TRP A 125 -7.11 -0.13 -15.22
C TRP A 125 -6.95 -0.06 -13.70
N ARG A 126 -6.60 1.10 -13.14
CA ARG A 126 -6.40 1.32 -11.68
C ARG A 126 -7.66 1.06 -10.88
N THR A 127 -8.81 1.25 -11.50
CA THR A 127 -10.11 1.24 -10.84
C THR A 127 -11.03 0.20 -11.45
N ASP A 128 -10.83 -0.16 -12.73
CA ASP A 128 -11.66 -1.12 -13.48
C ASP A 128 -11.18 -2.58 -13.33
N THR A 129 -10.05 -2.82 -12.65
CA THR A 129 -9.50 -4.18 -12.45
C THR A 129 -10.50 -5.15 -11.84
N VAL A 130 -11.43 -4.67 -11.01
CA VAL A 130 -12.52 -5.48 -10.46
C VAL A 130 -13.41 -6.12 -11.53
N TYR A 131 -13.60 -5.48 -12.68
CA TYR A 131 -14.51 -5.96 -13.72
C TYR A 131 -14.00 -7.20 -14.47
N ARG A 132 -12.72 -7.57 -14.30
CA ARG A 132 -12.21 -8.87 -14.76
C ARG A 132 -12.95 -10.05 -14.11
N VAL A 133 -13.44 -9.86 -12.89
CA VAL A 133 -14.28 -10.85 -12.19
C VAL A 133 -15.65 -10.97 -12.85
N ASN A 134 -16.23 -9.87 -13.37
CA ASN A 134 -17.49 -9.93 -14.10
C ASN A 134 -17.38 -10.70 -15.42
N GLU A 135 -16.24 -10.61 -16.11
CA GLU A 135 -16.02 -11.38 -17.35
C GLU A 135 -15.98 -12.88 -17.11
N THR A 136 -15.37 -13.30 -16.00
CA THR A 136 -15.28 -14.73 -15.65
C THR A 136 -16.49 -15.22 -14.87
N GLY A 137 -17.21 -14.33 -14.18
CA GLY A 137 -18.32 -14.65 -13.29
C GLY A 137 -17.91 -15.38 -12.01
N GLN A 138 -16.61 -15.48 -11.72
CA GLN A 138 -16.08 -16.30 -10.62
C GLN A 138 -14.74 -15.80 -10.07
N MET A 139 -14.42 -16.26 -8.86
CA MET A 139 -13.10 -16.10 -8.22
C MET A 139 -12.57 -17.45 -7.75
N LEU A 140 -11.29 -17.71 -7.96
CA LEU A 140 -10.62 -18.85 -7.32
C LEU A 140 -10.31 -18.53 -5.86
N GLN A 141 -10.36 -19.54 -5.01
CA GLN A 141 -9.90 -19.43 -3.64
C GLN A 141 -8.38 -19.50 -3.58
N HIS A 142 -7.81 -18.90 -2.54
CA HIS A 142 -6.37 -18.87 -2.30
C HIS A 142 -5.74 -20.27 -2.37
N HIS A 143 -6.31 -21.26 -1.67
CA HIS A 143 -5.79 -22.64 -1.68
C HIS A 143 -5.84 -23.33 -3.06
N GLN A 144 -6.70 -22.87 -3.98
CA GLN A 144 -6.77 -23.42 -5.34
C GLN A 144 -5.67 -22.83 -6.24
N TYR A 145 -5.30 -21.58 -6.00
CA TYR A 145 -4.26 -20.89 -6.75
C TYR A 145 -3.47 -19.91 -5.85
N PRO A 146 -2.52 -20.41 -5.04
CA PRO A 146 -1.90 -19.62 -3.98
C PRO A 146 -0.94 -18.56 -4.53
N PHE A 147 -0.76 -17.51 -3.73
CA PHE A 147 0.27 -16.49 -3.94
C PHE A 147 1.62 -17.07 -3.53
N THR A 148 2.56 -17.21 -4.46
CA THR A 148 3.71 -18.12 -4.27
C THR A 148 5.05 -17.49 -4.64
N MET A 149 6.14 -18.08 -4.21
CA MET A 149 7.47 -17.85 -4.77
C MET A 149 7.80 -18.94 -5.79
N GLY A 150 8.54 -18.57 -6.82
CA GLY A 150 8.94 -19.52 -7.86
C GLY A 150 10.00 -18.96 -8.79
N TRP A 151 10.57 -19.86 -9.59
CA TRP A 151 11.57 -19.52 -10.61
C TRP A 151 10.90 -18.96 -11.85
N TYR A 152 11.27 -17.75 -12.25
CA TYR A 152 10.84 -17.13 -13.50
C TYR A 152 12.02 -16.47 -14.21
N LYS A 153 11.87 -16.25 -15.51
CA LYS A 153 12.79 -15.43 -16.31
C LYS A 153 12.01 -14.48 -17.20
N LEU A 154 12.71 -13.53 -17.82
CA LEU A 154 12.13 -12.61 -18.79
C LEU A 154 12.42 -13.11 -20.21
N VAL A 155 11.38 -13.28 -21.01
CA VAL A 155 11.47 -13.58 -22.44
C VAL A 155 10.65 -12.54 -23.18
N ASN A 156 11.30 -11.71 -24.01
CA ASN A 156 10.67 -10.61 -24.74
C ASN A 156 9.85 -9.65 -23.84
N GLY A 157 10.34 -9.40 -22.62
CA GLY A 157 9.67 -8.54 -21.63
C GLY A 157 8.58 -9.23 -20.81
N SER A 158 8.15 -10.45 -21.18
CA SER A 158 7.16 -11.23 -20.44
C SER A 158 7.82 -12.16 -19.42
N LYS A 159 7.19 -12.32 -18.26
CA LYS A 159 7.63 -13.30 -17.25
C LYS A 159 7.12 -14.68 -17.64
N VAL A 160 8.03 -15.64 -17.72
CA VAL A 160 7.72 -17.05 -17.98
C VAL A 160 8.33 -17.92 -16.89
N ALA A 161 7.73 -19.09 -16.64
CA ALA A 161 8.29 -20.06 -15.71
C ALA A 161 9.71 -20.46 -16.14
N ALA A 162 10.58 -20.67 -15.16
CA ALA A 162 11.96 -21.12 -15.34
C ALA A 162 12.27 -22.24 -14.34
N THR A 163 13.44 -22.85 -14.48
CA THR A 163 13.98 -23.77 -13.46
C THR A 163 15.16 -23.16 -12.73
N GLU A 164 15.49 -23.74 -11.58
CA GLU A 164 16.70 -23.38 -10.84
C GLU A 164 17.95 -23.53 -11.71
N GLY A 165 18.84 -22.53 -11.65
CA GLY A 165 20.10 -22.52 -12.40
C GLY A 165 19.97 -22.21 -13.89
N GLU A 166 18.76 -22.05 -14.43
CA GLU A 166 18.58 -21.62 -15.82
C GLU A 166 19.13 -20.20 -16.03
N PRO A 167 19.83 -19.90 -17.14
CA PRO A 167 20.35 -18.56 -17.41
C PRO A 167 19.27 -17.48 -17.36
N GLY A 168 19.46 -16.49 -16.49
CA GLY A 168 18.51 -15.40 -16.30
C GLY A 168 17.27 -15.76 -15.48
N ALA A 169 17.27 -16.90 -14.77
CA ALA A 169 16.21 -17.24 -13.82
C ALA A 169 16.40 -16.51 -12.48
N TRP A 170 15.29 -16.03 -11.93
CA TRP A 170 15.19 -15.44 -10.60
C TRP A 170 14.12 -16.17 -9.79
N TYR A 171 14.39 -16.38 -8.50
CA TYR A 171 13.42 -16.92 -7.55
C TYR A 171 12.81 -15.78 -6.74
N SER A 172 11.51 -15.49 -6.92
CA SER A 172 10.82 -14.48 -6.10
C SER A 172 9.30 -14.54 -6.21
N VAL A 173 8.60 -13.73 -5.41
CA VAL A 173 7.14 -13.50 -5.50
C VAL A 173 6.70 -12.85 -6.82
N LYS A 174 7.63 -12.30 -7.63
CA LYS A 174 7.31 -11.85 -9.00
C LYS A 174 6.87 -13.01 -9.91
N PHE A 175 7.07 -14.27 -9.50
CA PHE A 175 6.52 -15.46 -10.16
C PHE A 175 4.98 -15.45 -10.26
N ASN A 176 4.27 -14.75 -9.36
CA ASN A 176 2.81 -14.64 -9.43
C ASN A 176 2.29 -13.98 -10.73
N TRP A 177 3.16 -13.30 -11.47
CA TRP A 177 2.88 -12.71 -12.79
C TRP A 177 3.14 -13.66 -13.96
N VAL A 178 3.63 -14.88 -13.72
CA VAL A 178 3.73 -15.91 -14.77
C VAL A 178 2.32 -16.41 -15.06
N LEU A 179 1.89 -16.25 -16.31
CA LEU A 179 0.56 -16.66 -16.76
C LEU A 179 0.42 -18.18 -16.75
N ASP A 180 -0.59 -18.68 -16.05
CA ASP A 180 -1.03 -20.07 -16.08
C ASP A 180 -2.47 -20.17 -16.61
N ASN A 181 -2.60 -20.40 -17.92
CA ASN A 181 -3.88 -20.54 -18.59
C ASN A 181 -4.70 -21.74 -18.08
N ASN A 182 -4.05 -22.80 -17.59
CA ASN A 182 -4.76 -23.96 -17.09
C ASN A 182 -5.42 -23.65 -15.74
N ARG A 183 -4.75 -22.87 -14.90
CA ARG A 183 -5.26 -22.46 -13.59
C ARG A 183 -6.42 -21.48 -13.70
N ILE A 184 -6.30 -20.43 -14.52
CA ILE A 184 -7.37 -19.41 -14.61
C ILE A 184 -8.69 -19.93 -15.21
N ASN A 185 -8.66 -21.07 -15.89
CA ASN A 185 -9.86 -21.71 -16.45
C ASN A 185 -10.50 -22.74 -15.50
N GLN A 186 -9.97 -22.92 -14.29
CA GLN A 186 -10.56 -23.86 -13.32
C GLN A 186 -11.89 -23.32 -12.75
N PRO A 187 -12.80 -24.21 -12.31
CA PRO A 187 -14.01 -23.81 -11.61
C PRO A 187 -13.70 -23.09 -10.29
N GLY A 188 -14.31 -21.91 -10.10
CA GLY A 188 -14.19 -21.08 -8.91
C GLY A 188 -15.51 -20.89 -8.17
N ILE A 189 -15.47 -20.02 -7.17
CA ILE A 189 -16.65 -19.53 -6.47
C ILE A 189 -17.37 -18.55 -7.38
N ARG A 190 -18.64 -18.80 -7.67
CA ARG A 190 -19.48 -17.88 -8.43
C ARG A 190 -19.59 -16.54 -7.71
N MET A 191 -19.36 -15.46 -8.44
CA MET A 191 -19.45 -14.10 -7.93
C MET A 191 -20.71 -13.43 -8.48
N PRO A 192 -21.48 -12.68 -7.65
CA PRO A 192 -22.45 -11.72 -8.15
C PRO A 192 -21.76 -10.70 -9.05
N ARG A 193 -22.54 -10.05 -9.91
CA ARG A 193 -22.02 -8.95 -10.72
C ARG A 193 -21.57 -7.81 -9.81
N LEU A 194 -20.38 -7.32 -10.08
CA LEU A 194 -19.73 -6.23 -9.34
C LEU A 194 -19.97 -4.92 -10.06
N GLU A 195 -20.18 -3.87 -9.28
CA GLU A 195 -20.20 -2.48 -9.71
C GLU A 195 -19.16 -1.67 -8.93
N ARG A 196 -18.78 -0.53 -9.50
CA ARG A 196 -17.76 0.34 -8.93
C ARG A 196 -18.15 1.81 -9.04
N GLU A 197 -18.27 2.48 -7.90
CA GLU A 197 -18.51 3.92 -7.80
C GLU A 197 -17.19 4.66 -7.56
N ILE A 198 -16.80 5.53 -8.48
CA ILE A 198 -15.67 6.45 -8.27
C ILE A 198 -16.11 7.53 -7.27
N LEU A 199 -15.39 7.61 -6.15
CA LEU A 199 -15.58 8.67 -5.15
C LEU A 199 -14.66 9.85 -5.43
N PHE A 200 -13.46 9.53 -5.93
CA PHE A 200 -12.43 10.47 -6.33
C PHE A 200 -11.43 9.79 -7.29
N GLU A 201 -11.04 10.53 -8.33
CA GLU A 201 -9.94 10.17 -9.22
C GLU A 201 -9.14 11.42 -9.58
N ASP A 202 -7.82 11.27 -9.62
CA ASP A 202 -6.92 12.30 -10.12
C ASP A 202 -7.27 12.65 -11.56
N GLN A 203 -7.57 13.92 -11.79
CA GLN A 203 -8.02 14.44 -13.08
C GLN A 203 -6.93 14.34 -14.16
N GLU A 204 -5.66 14.37 -13.75
CA GLU A 204 -4.53 14.16 -14.66
C GLU A 204 -4.26 12.68 -14.95
N GLN A 205 -5.01 11.77 -14.30
CA GLN A 205 -4.85 10.32 -14.38
C GLN A 205 -3.41 9.86 -14.08
N ASN A 206 -2.70 10.64 -13.26
CA ASN A 206 -1.33 10.41 -12.89
C ASN A 206 -1.26 9.80 -11.50
N GLN A 207 -1.07 8.49 -11.48
CA GLN A 207 -0.98 7.70 -10.25
C GLN A 207 0.18 8.12 -9.31
N TRP A 208 1.10 8.96 -9.77
CA TRP A 208 2.20 9.47 -8.97
C TRP A 208 1.91 10.82 -8.32
N ASN A 209 0.77 11.44 -8.63
CA ASN A 209 0.33 12.68 -8.01
C ASN A 209 -0.05 12.47 -6.54
N VAL A 210 0.11 13.55 -5.77
CA VAL A 210 -0.23 13.71 -4.35
C VAL A 210 -0.93 15.06 -4.18
N GLY A 211 -1.57 15.29 -3.04
CA GLY A 211 -2.25 16.56 -2.77
C GLY A 211 -3.46 16.85 -3.67
N GLN A 212 -3.99 15.83 -4.36
CA GLN A 212 -5.08 15.99 -5.34
C GLN A 212 -6.47 15.73 -4.77
N ALA A 213 -6.56 15.15 -3.57
CA ALA A 213 -7.86 14.78 -3.00
C ALA A 213 -8.69 16.03 -2.70
N PRO A 214 -10.00 16.02 -2.98
CA PRO A 214 -10.87 17.15 -2.68
C PRO A 214 -11.01 17.34 -1.16
N GLU A 215 -11.25 18.57 -0.71
CA GLU A 215 -11.37 18.92 0.72
C GLU A 215 -12.44 18.08 1.46
N ASP A 216 -13.48 17.63 0.76
CA ASP A 216 -14.57 16.84 1.33
C ASP A 216 -14.35 15.31 1.22
N ILE A 217 -13.16 14.83 0.80
CA ILE A 217 -12.90 13.41 0.52
C ILE A 217 -13.21 12.50 1.72
N VAL A 218 -12.87 12.91 2.94
CA VAL A 218 -13.16 12.15 4.16
C VAL A 218 -14.66 11.98 4.34
N LYS A 219 -15.44 13.04 4.10
CA LYS A 219 -16.90 12.98 4.16
C LYS A 219 -17.46 12.07 3.07
N ARG A 220 -16.95 12.15 1.83
CA ARG A 220 -17.37 11.29 0.72
C ARG A 220 -17.22 9.80 1.04
N LEU A 221 -16.08 9.39 1.60
CA LEU A 221 -15.87 7.99 1.99
C LEU A 221 -16.83 7.55 3.10
N LYS A 222 -17.06 8.39 4.11
CA LYS A 222 -18.02 8.10 5.19
C LYS A 222 -19.44 7.95 4.65
N ASP A 223 -19.88 8.87 3.80
CA ASP A 223 -21.21 8.82 3.18
C ASP A 223 -21.35 7.55 2.31
N ALA A 224 -20.31 7.15 1.59
CA ALA A 224 -20.27 5.91 0.82
C ALA A 224 -20.40 4.65 1.71
N PHE A 225 -19.74 4.62 2.87
CA PHE A 225 -19.91 3.54 3.85
C PHE A 225 -21.35 3.47 4.38
N GLN A 226 -21.96 4.61 4.69
CA GLN A 226 -23.35 4.66 5.17
C GLN A 226 -24.34 4.21 4.10
N LYS A 227 -24.13 4.63 2.84
CA LYS A 227 -24.99 4.32 1.69
C LYS A 227 -24.95 2.85 1.31
N ARG A 228 -23.76 2.26 1.16
CA ARG A 228 -23.61 0.91 0.55
C ARG A 228 -23.13 -0.17 1.51
N LYS A 229 -22.58 0.19 2.66
CA LYS A 229 -21.97 -0.75 3.61
C LYS A 229 -20.96 -1.68 2.91
N ALA A 230 -20.12 -1.07 2.10
CA ALA A 230 -19.18 -1.75 1.22
C ALA A 230 -17.76 -1.19 1.37
N PRO A 231 -16.72 -2.01 1.17
CA PRO A 231 -15.31 -1.61 1.26
C PRO A 231 -14.94 -0.60 0.18
N ILE A 232 -13.97 0.26 0.49
CA ILE A 232 -13.48 1.31 -0.39
C ILE A 232 -12.00 1.06 -0.66
N VAL A 233 -11.63 0.92 -1.93
CA VAL A 233 -10.23 0.85 -2.32
C VAL A 233 -9.69 2.27 -2.46
N VAL A 234 -8.56 2.54 -1.80
CA VAL A 234 -7.85 3.82 -1.88
C VAL A 234 -6.49 3.58 -2.49
N ILE A 235 -6.13 4.44 -3.44
CA ILE A 235 -4.83 4.46 -4.09
C ILE A 235 -4.13 5.75 -3.72
N TYR A 236 -2.86 5.66 -3.32
CA TYR A 236 -2.07 6.79 -2.87
C TYR A 236 -0.60 6.64 -3.28
N ASN A 237 0.15 7.75 -3.19
CA ASN A 237 1.60 7.73 -3.39
C ASN A 237 2.33 8.21 -2.13
N HIS A 238 3.26 7.39 -1.64
CA HIS A 238 4.13 7.76 -0.53
C HIS A 238 5.59 7.46 -0.85
N THR A 239 6.41 8.51 -0.97
CA THR A 239 7.85 8.38 -1.22
C THR A 239 8.17 7.68 -2.54
N GLY A 240 7.42 7.99 -3.60
CA GLY A 240 7.61 7.38 -4.93
C GLY A 240 7.14 5.93 -5.00
N PHE A 241 6.40 5.47 -3.99
CA PHE A 241 5.75 4.17 -3.98
C PHE A 241 4.25 4.36 -4.17
N TRP A 242 3.75 3.86 -5.31
CA TRP A 242 2.34 3.76 -5.61
C TRP A 242 1.76 2.55 -4.89
N HIS A 243 0.67 2.76 -4.14
CA HIS A 243 0.07 1.71 -3.32
C HIS A 243 -1.44 1.77 -3.33
N ALA A 244 -2.06 0.59 -3.26
CA ALA A 244 -3.49 0.44 -3.09
C ALA A 244 -3.75 -0.29 -1.76
N VAL A 245 -4.79 0.14 -1.06
CA VAL A 245 -5.25 -0.46 0.21
C VAL A 245 -6.77 -0.56 0.24
N ASN A 246 -7.29 -1.39 1.12
CA ASN A 246 -8.72 -1.51 1.35
C ASN A 246 -9.12 -0.83 2.67
N VAL A 247 -10.01 0.16 2.59
CA VAL A 247 -10.62 0.84 3.74
C VAL A 247 -11.96 0.18 4.05
N VAL A 248 -12.15 -0.20 5.31
CA VAL A 248 -13.31 -0.99 5.76
C VAL A 248 -14.12 -0.29 6.86
N GLY A 249 -13.70 0.90 7.28
CA GLY A 249 -14.44 1.71 8.23
C GLY A 249 -13.60 2.89 8.73
N TYR A 250 -14.11 3.57 9.74
CA TYR A 250 -13.50 4.79 10.27
C TYR A 250 -13.89 5.05 11.72
N ASN A 251 -13.16 5.92 12.40
CA ASN A 251 -13.51 6.43 13.72
C ASN A 251 -13.06 7.87 13.89
N ASP A 252 -14.01 8.78 14.13
CA ASP A 252 -13.77 10.22 14.30
C ASP A 252 -13.06 10.59 15.59
N ASN A 253 -13.09 9.70 16.59
CA ASN A 253 -12.61 9.96 17.94
C ASN A 253 -11.34 9.18 18.29
N ALA A 254 -10.95 8.21 17.46
CA ALA A 254 -9.71 7.48 17.67
C ALA A 254 -8.50 8.38 17.50
N ASP A 255 -7.53 8.24 18.41
CA ASP A 255 -6.27 8.97 18.38
C ASP A 255 -5.47 8.62 17.11
N SER A 256 -5.05 9.66 16.38
CA SER A 256 -4.20 9.53 15.19
C SER A 256 -2.70 9.53 15.51
N ALA A 257 -2.35 9.61 16.80
CA ALA A 257 -1.01 9.58 17.35
C ALA A 257 -0.04 10.55 16.66
N GLY A 258 -0.51 11.78 16.41
CA GLY A 258 0.28 12.83 15.77
C GLY A 258 0.44 12.69 14.25
N CYS A 259 -0.41 11.90 13.58
CA CYS A 259 -0.43 11.75 12.13
C CYS A 259 0.95 11.35 11.56
N PRO A 260 1.53 10.21 12.00
CA PRO A 260 2.93 9.86 11.72
C PRO A 260 3.20 9.60 10.23
N PHE A 261 2.16 9.30 9.44
CA PHE A 261 2.32 9.00 8.01
C PHE A 261 2.51 10.28 7.19
N VAL A 262 1.78 11.35 7.52
CA VAL A 262 1.84 12.62 6.77
C VAL A 262 2.84 13.61 7.36
N SER A 263 2.96 13.67 8.69
CA SER A 263 3.87 14.62 9.35
C SER A 263 5.34 14.42 8.95
N THR A 264 5.75 13.18 8.73
CA THR A 264 7.13 12.81 8.32
C THR A 264 7.32 12.77 6.80
N TYR A 265 6.29 13.08 6.01
CA TYR A 265 6.31 12.88 4.56
C TYR A 265 7.41 13.68 3.87
N LYS A 266 7.51 14.98 4.18
CA LYS A 266 8.50 15.87 3.56
C LYS A 266 9.93 15.41 3.86
N GLU A 267 10.21 15.09 5.11
CA GLU A 267 11.53 14.61 5.53
C GLU A 267 11.93 13.36 4.74
N LYS A 268 11.00 12.38 4.61
CA LYS A 268 11.26 11.16 3.82
C LYS A 268 11.48 11.45 2.34
N MET A 269 10.73 12.41 1.77
CA MET A 269 10.91 12.84 0.38
C MET A 269 12.25 13.51 0.16
N ASP A 270 12.64 14.43 1.04
CA ASP A 270 13.93 15.13 1.00
C ASP A 270 15.09 14.13 1.14
N ASN A 271 14.99 13.19 2.08
CA ASN A 271 15.99 12.14 2.28
C ASN A 271 16.16 11.26 1.04
N ARG A 272 15.04 10.84 0.41
CA ARG A 272 15.12 10.07 -0.84
C ARG A 272 15.65 10.90 -1.99
N ALA A 273 15.31 12.19 -2.07
CA ALA A 273 15.86 13.08 -3.08
C ALA A 273 17.37 13.21 -2.96
N GLU A 274 17.92 13.32 -1.74
CA GLU A 274 19.37 13.41 -1.54
C GLU A 274 20.08 12.12 -1.95
N GLN A 275 19.54 10.95 -1.58
CA GLN A 275 20.07 9.67 -2.08
C GLN A 275 20.12 9.62 -3.62
N ILE A 276 19.05 10.09 -4.29
CA ILE A 276 19.00 10.14 -5.75
C ILE A 276 20.03 11.15 -6.30
N ARG A 277 20.32 12.25 -5.60
CA ARG A 277 21.39 13.18 -5.99
C ARG A 277 22.77 12.56 -5.84
N GLU A 278 23.01 11.76 -4.81
CA GLU A 278 24.25 10.99 -4.67
C GLU A 278 24.41 10.00 -5.83
N GLU A 279 23.34 9.28 -6.19
CA GLU A 279 23.29 8.42 -7.38
C GLU A 279 23.62 9.23 -8.67
N ALA A 280 23.05 10.44 -8.81
CA ALA A 280 23.31 11.32 -9.94
C ALA A 280 24.78 11.77 -10.05
N ARG A 281 25.40 12.10 -8.91
CA ARG A 281 26.82 12.49 -8.84
C ARG A 281 27.74 11.31 -9.23
N ALA A 282 27.35 10.09 -8.88
CA ALA A 282 28.08 8.87 -9.24
C ALA A 282 27.87 8.43 -10.70
N ALA A 283 26.79 8.86 -11.35
CA ALA A 283 26.49 8.49 -12.73
C ALA A 283 27.52 9.06 -13.72
N THR A 284 28.08 8.20 -14.57
CA THR A 284 29.05 8.57 -15.61
C THR A 284 28.38 9.11 -16.88
N ASP A 285 27.19 8.62 -17.21
CA ASP A 285 26.40 9.10 -18.36
C ASP A 285 25.70 10.45 -18.04
N PRO A 286 25.95 11.52 -18.82
CA PRO A 286 25.28 12.80 -18.64
C PRO A 286 23.76 12.75 -18.79
N LYS A 287 23.22 11.85 -19.61
CA LYS A 287 21.76 11.72 -19.78
C LYS A 287 21.14 11.11 -18.53
N GLU A 288 21.75 10.07 -18.00
CA GLU A 288 21.35 9.45 -16.74
C GLU A 288 21.44 10.41 -15.55
N ARG A 289 22.55 11.16 -15.44
CA ARG A 289 22.71 12.20 -14.41
C ARG A 289 21.55 13.20 -14.42
N ARG A 290 21.24 13.78 -15.58
CA ARG A 290 20.10 14.72 -15.73
C ARG A 290 18.74 14.08 -15.45
N ARG A 291 18.58 12.78 -15.70
CA ARG A 291 17.35 12.04 -15.36
C ARG A 291 17.21 11.92 -13.84
N LEU A 292 18.28 11.56 -13.14
CA LEU A 292 18.31 11.42 -11.69
C LEU A 292 18.13 12.77 -10.98
N GLU A 293 18.78 13.83 -11.45
CA GLU A 293 18.59 15.19 -10.92
C GLU A 293 17.12 15.64 -11.00
N ARG A 294 16.48 15.49 -12.17
CA ARG A 294 15.05 15.78 -12.33
C ARG A 294 14.17 14.90 -11.43
N LYS A 295 14.55 13.63 -11.23
CA LYS A 295 13.84 12.74 -10.31
C LYS A 295 13.92 13.26 -8.87
N ALA A 296 15.11 13.64 -8.40
CA ALA A 296 15.30 14.21 -7.07
C ALA A 296 14.49 15.50 -6.86
N ASP A 297 14.48 16.39 -7.85
CA ASP A 297 13.69 17.62 -7.79
C ASP A 297 12.18 17.33 -7.72
N GLY A 298 11.71 16.30 -8.44
CA GLY A 298 10.33 15.83 -8.35
C GLY A 298 9.97 15.23 -6.98
N PHE A 299 10.91 14.64 -6.25
CA PHE A 299 10.69 14.23 -4.85
C PHE A 299 10.59 15.44 -3.93
N ASN A 300 11.53 16.38 -4.02
CA ASN A 300 11.48 17.61 -3.21
C ASN A 300 10.18 18.41 -3.46
N SER A 301 9.76 18.56 -4.71
CA SER A 301 8.55 19.30 -5.07
C SER A 301 7.30 18.68 -4.44
N ARG A 302 7.12 17.36 -4.58
CA ARG A 302 5.97 16.64 -3.99
C ARG A 302 6.02 16.65 -2.46
N GLY A 303 7.21 16.52 -1.87
CA GLY A 303 7.39 16.64 -0.42
C GLY A 303 6.97 18.01 0.10
N LYS A 304 7.33 19.08 -0.63
CA LYS A 304 6.92 20.45 -0.32
C LYS A 304 5.41 20.63 -0.48
N GLU A 305 4.83 20.15 -1.57
CA GLU A 305 3.39 20.25 -1.85
C GLU A 305 2.54 19.62 -0.74
N VAL A 306 2.85 18.37 -0.36
CA VAL A 306 2.15 17.68 0.75
C VAL A 306 2.31 18.45 2.06
N HIS A 307 3.51 18.96 2.35
CA HIS A 307 3.75 19.72 3.57
C HIS A 307 2.99 21.05 3.60
N ASP A 308 3.04 21.81 2.52
CA ASP A 308 2.33 23.09 2.41
C ASP A 308 0.82 22.89 2.56
N ASN A 309 0.26 21.87 1.90
CA ASN A 309 -1.17 21.53 2.02
C ASN A 309 -1.51 21.11 3.45
N PHE A 310 -0.73 20.20 4.05
CA PHE A 310 -0.92 19.76 5.42
C PHE A 310 -0.91 20.92 6.42
N MET A 311 0.03 21.86 6.28
CA MET A 311 0.12 23.04 7.15
C MET A 311 -1.02 24.04 6.91
N ARG A 312 -1.40 24.26 5.64
CA ARG A 312 -2.53 25.11 5.26
C ARG A 312 -3.84 24.59 5.87
N ASP A 313 -4.01 23.28 5.89
CA ASP A 313 -5.24 22.62 6.36
C ASP A 313 -5.28 22.46 7.89
N GLY A 314 -4.32 23.06 8.62
CA GLY A 314 -4.27 23.12 10.08
C GLY A 314 -3.38 22.05 10.74
N GLY A 315 -2.64 21.27 9.97
CA GLY A 315 -1.78 20.21 10.45
C GLY A 315 -2.56 18.98 10.92
N CYS A 316 -1.98 18.22 11.86
CA CYS A 316 -2.62 17.01 12.38
C CYS A 316 -3.80 17.34 13.28
N ARG A 317 -4.98 16.78 13.01
CA ARG A 317 -6.15 16.94 13.89
C ARG A 317 -6.02 16.21 15.23
N GLY A 318 -5.08 15.27 15.34
CA GLY A 318 -4.86 14.43 16.53
C GLY A 318 -5.92 13.35 16.75
N LYS A 319 -6.97 13.31 15.92
CA LYS A 319 -8.02 12.30 15.96
C LYS A 319 -8.61 12.08 14.57
N GLY A 320 -9.30 10.97 14.39
CA GLY A 320 -9.90 10.62 13.12
C GLY A 320 -9.01 9.66 12.33
N VAL A 321 -9.46 8.42 12.22
CA VAL A 321 -8.72 7.37 11.51
C VAL A 321 -9.64 6.55 10.62
N PHE A 322 -9.07 5.98 9.57
CA PHE A 322 -9.62 4.90 8.79
C PHE A 322 -9.07 3.56 9.29
N TYR A 323 -9.92 2.54 9.28
CA TYR A 323 -9.49 1.15 9.42
C TYR A 323 -9.11 0.61 8.05
N VAL A 324 -7.86 0.19 7.92
CA VAL A 324 -7.28 -0.17 6.63
C VAL A 324 -6.70 -1.58 6.71
N ARG A 325 -7.06 -2.45 5.76
CA ARG A 325 -6.31 -3.67 5.48
C ARG A 325 -5.23 -3.33 4.45
N ASP A 326 -4.00 -3.65 4.79
CA ASP A 326 -2.81 -3.35 3.98
C ASP A 326 -1.95 -4.62 3.87
N SER A 327 -1.20 -4.75 2.77
CA SER A 327 -0.41 -5.95 2.43
C SER A 327 1.09 -5.82 2.67
N ILE A 328 1.53 -4.76 3.38
CA ILE A 328 2.96 -4.45 3.60
C ILE A 328 3.43 -4.41 5.07
N TYR A 329 2.55 -4.68 6.03
CA TYR A 329 2.81 -4.63 7.47
C TYR A 329 2.68 -6.02 8.15
N PRO A 330 3.65 -6.94 7.94
CA PRO A 330 3.68 -8.24 8.61
C PRO A 330 3.80 -8.06 10.13
N VAL A 331 3.13 -8.91 10.92
CA VAL A 331 3.19 -8.85 12.39
C VAL A 331 3.30 -10.24 12.99
N GLU A 332 4.17 -10.40 14.00
CA GLU A 332 4.48 -11.71 14.63
C GLU A 332 3.27 -12.41 15.27
N SER A 333 2.21 -11.66 15.58
CA SER A 333 0.97 -12.22 16.14
C SER A 333 0.11 -12.97 15.11
N GLN A 334 0.44 -12.88 13.83
CA GLN A 334 -0.21 -13.62 12.75
C GLN A 334 0.54 -14.92 12.42
N PRO A 335 -0.09 -15.94 11.83
CA PRO A 335 0.62 -17.13 11.39
C PRO A 335 1.64 -16.81 10.29
N LEU A 336 2.68 -17.65 10.19
CA LEU A 336 3.60 -17.65 9.06
C LEU A 336 2.86 -18.10 7.79
N TYR A 337 3.15 -17.42 6.68
CA TYR A 337 2.70 -17.81 5.36
C TYR A 337 3.85 -18.47 4.60
N ASP A 338 3.60 -19.70 4.16
CA ASP A 338 4.53 -20.49 3.36
C ASP A 338 4.28 -20.22 1.86
N TYR A 339 5.22 -19.51 1.24
CA TYR A 339 5.14 -19.16 -0.17
C TYR A 339 5.50 -20.30 -1.11
N ASP A 340 6.28 -21.28 -0.64
CA ASP A 340 6.78 -22.42 -1.40
C ASP A 340 7.04 -23.59 -0.45
N PRO A 341 6.09 -24.54 -0.33
CA PRO A 341 6.20 -25.66 0.60
C PRO A 341 7.38 -26.61 0.35
N THR A 342 8.16 -26.38 -0.69
CA THR A 342 9.38 -27.13 -1.00
C THR A 342 10.65 -26.46 -0.47
N ARG A 343 10.55 -25.25 0.08
CA ARG A 343 11.64 -24.46 0.64
C ARG A 343 11.30 -24.03 2.07
N GLN A 344 12.32 -23.57 2.79
CA GLN A 344 12.22 -23.12 4.18
C GLN A 344 13.08 -21.88 4.34
N GLY A 345 12.63 -20.95 5.17
CA GLY A 345 13.32 -19.71 5.51
C GLY A 345 12.83 -18.49 4.73
N GLU A 346 11.94 -18.66 3.76
CA GLU A 346 11.27 -17.56 3.05
C GLU A 346 9.92 -17.15 3.66
N GLU A 347 9.43 -17.88 4.66
CA GLU A 347 8.13 -17.63 5.27
C GLU A 347 8.09 -16.26 5.96
N VAL A 348 6.98 -15.56 5.78
CA VAL A 348 6.74 -14.25 6.42
C VAL A 348 5.39 -14.30 7.11
N HIS A 349 5.29 -13.69 8.29
CA HIS A 349 4.01 -13.55 8.97
C HIS A 349 3.00 -12.81 8.08
N LEU A 350 1.72 -13.21 8.16
CA LEU A 350 0.66 -12.42 7.54
C LEU A 350 0.64 -10.99 8.11
N ASN A 351 0.08 -10.08 7.34
CA ASN A 351 -0.06 -8.68 7.74
C ASN A 351 -1.05 -8.53 8.88
N ALA A 352 -0.88 -7.44 9.65
CA ALA A 352 -1.89 -6.98 10.59
C ALA A 352 -3.26 -6.93 9.87
N PRO A 353 -4.31 -7.57 10.42
CA PRO A 353 -5.63 -7.57 9.77
C PRO A 353 -6.15 -6.16 9.51
N ILE A 354 -5.86 -5.24 10.46
CA ILE A 354 -6.19 -3.83 10.39
C ILE A 354 -5.02 -3.00 10.91
N ILE A 355 -4.72 -1.94 10.18
CA ILE A 355 -3.94 -0.80 10.65
C ILE A 355 -4.84 0.44 10.67
N LEU A 356 -4.38 1.50 11.34
CA LEU A 356 -5.01 2.80 11.32
C LEU A 356 -4.25 3.74 10.39
N ARG A 357 -5.02 4.53 9.63
CA ARG A 357 -4.53 5.67 8.87
C ARG A 357 -5.29 6.91 9.27
N GLU A 358 -4.58 7.98 9.61
CA GLU A 358 -5.16 9.29 9.88
C GLU A 358 -5.97 9.82 8.68
N TYR A 359 -6.94 10.69 8.92
CA TYR A 359 -7.72 11.30 7.83
C TYR A 359 -6.85 12.13 6.87
N GLU A 360 -5.80 12.74 7.40
CA GLU A 360 -4.82 13.51 6.65
C GLU A 360 -4.09 12.63 5.63
N TRP A 361 -3.92 11.32 5.86
CA TRP A 361 -3.34 10.43 4.85
C TRP A 361 -4.18 10.42 3.58
N LEU A 362 -5.50 10.33 3.71
CA LEU A 362 -6.40 10.33 2.56
C LEU A 362 -6.38 11.69 1.85
N GLU A 363 -6.45 12.78 2.61
CA GLU A 363 -6.52 14.14 2.08
C GLU A 363 -5.23 14.55 1.35
N GLN A 364 -4.07 14.15 1.89
CA GLN A 364 -2.80 14.71 1.45
C GLN A 364 -2.08 13.84 0.43
N VAL A 365 -2.29 12.51 0.42
CA VAL A 365 -1.51 11.61 -0.45
C VAL A 365 -2.31 10.70 -1.36
N ALA A 366 -3.63 10.63 -1.20
CA ALA A 366 -4.47 9.82 -2.10
C ALA A 366 -4.61 10.47 -3.48
N ASN A 367 -4.75 9.62 -4.49
CA ASN A 367 -5.06 10.04 -5.86
C ASN A 367 -6.25 9.31 -6.47
N HIS A 368 -6.67 8.16 -5.91
CA HIS A 368 -7.97 7.56 -6.26
C HIS A 368 -8.64 7.00 -5.02
N ALA A 369 -9.97 7.05 -5.01
CA ALA A 369 -10.81 6.32 -4.07
C ALA A 369 -12.08 5.86 -4.78
N TYR A 370 -12.41 4.57 -4.64
CA TYR A 370 -13.59 4.00 -5.26
C TYR A 370 -14.15 2.86 -4.43
N GLN A 371 -15.47 2.73 -4.46
CA GLN A 371 -16.19 1.71 -3.73
C GLN A 371 -16.56 0.57 -4.68
N ILE A 372 -16.26 -0.66 -4.28
CA ILE A 372 -16.69 -1.87 -4.98
C ILE A 372 -17.90 -2.42 -4.24
N TYR A 373 -18.94 -2.87 -4.95
CA TYR A 373 -20.14 -3.48 -4.37
C TYR A 373 -20.81 -4.45 -5.34
N PHE A 374 -21.68 -5.34 -4.84
CA PHE A 374 -22.51 -6.19 -5.69
C PHE A 374 -23.71 -5.39 -6.23
N GLU A 375 -24.07 -5.62 -7.50
CA GLU A 375 -25.24 -5.02 -8.17
C GLU A 375 -26.56 -5.37 -7.46
#